data_AF-A0A960WYF8-F1
#
_entry.id   AF-A0A960WYF8-F1
#
_cell.length_a   1.000
_cell.length_b   1.000
_cell.length_c   1.000
_cell.angle_alpha   90.00
_cell.angle_beta   90.00
_cell.angle_gamma   90.00
#
_symmetry.space_group_name_H-M   'P 1'
#
loop_
_entity.id
_entity.type
_entity.pdbx_description
1 polymer ?
#
loop_
_entity_poly.entity_id
_entity_poly.type
_entity_poly.pdbx_seq_one_letter_code
_entity_poly.pdbx_strand_id
1 'polypeptide(L)'
;MRSSADTLCTETGHWDYSYNSWNQLTSFTESGSWGGGVRREVSYTYDAVGNRTEKLEGGLYRQSYEWDHQNRLARVWTHDQAEGRYSYDYVYFPNCQRCTF
;
A
#
# COMPACT_ATOMS: atom_id res chain seq x y z
N MET A 1 -12.55 -41.70 -24.74
CA MET A 1 -12.87 -40.30 -24.46
C MET A 1 -12.11 -39.92 -23.20
N ARG A 2 -10.99 -39.20 -23.31
CA ARG A 2 -10.26 -38.68 -22.15
C ARG A 2 -10.63 -37.20 -22.07
N SER A 3 -11.62 -36.84 -21.25
CA SER A 3 -11.89 -35.43 -20.97
C SER A 3 -11.34 -35.09 -19.60
N SER A 4 -10.24 -34.35 -19.66
CA SER A 4 -9.88 -33.24 -18.78
C SER A 4 -10.09 -33.46 -17.29
N ALA A 5 -9.02 -33.93 -16.64
CA ALA A 5 -8.72 -33.47 -15.31
C ALA A 5 -8.37 -31.97 -15.40
N ASP A 6 -9.38 -31.11 -15.51
CA ASP A 6 -9.24 -29.71 -15.12
C ASP A 6 -9.30 -29.70 -13.59
N THR A 7 -8.20 -30.18 -13.00
CA THR A 7 -7.86 -29.93 -11.63
C THR A 7 -7.87 -28.42 -11.49
N LEU A 8 -8.88 -27.90 -10.77
CA LEU A 8 -8.89 -26.54 -10.24
C LEU A 8 -7.61 -26.37 -9.43
N CYS A 9 -6.52 -26.01 -10.11
CA CYS A 9 -5.36 -25.42 -9.48
C CYS A 9 -5.94 -24.21 -8.77
N THR A 10 -6.05 -24.31 -7.45
CA THR A 10 -6.33 -23.18 -6.58
C THR A 10 -5.60 -21.97 -7.15
N GLU A 11 -6.32 -20.93 -7.56
CA GLU A 11 -5.74 -19.68 -8.03
C GLU A 11 -4.98 -19.02 -6.88
N THR A 12 -3.83 -19.56 -6.52
CA THR A 12 -2.93 -18.93 -5.57
C THR A 12 -2.19 -17.87 -6.36
N GLY A 13 -2.51 -16.60 -6.08
CA GLY A 13 -1.77 -15.47 -6.64
C GLY A 13 -0.27 -15.62 -6.40
N HIS A 14 0.52 -15.10 -7.33
CA HIS A 14 1.97 -14.98 -7.16
C HIS A 14 2.29 -13.63 -6.50
N TRP A 15 3.16 -13.63 -5.50
CA TRP A 15 3.49 -12.43 -4.73
C TRP A 15 4.99 -12.17 -4.79
N ASP A 16 5.36 -11.01 -5.32
CA ASP A 16 6.72 -10.50 -5.31
C ASP A 16 6.83 -9.40 -4.25
N TYR A 17 7.91 -9.43 -3.47
CA TYR A 17 8.19 -8.43 -2.43
C TYR A 17 9.60 -7.87 -2.61
N SER A 18 9.73 -6.55 -2.47
CA SER A 18 11.03 -5.87 -2.45
C SER A 18 11.23 -5.12 -1.14
N TYR A 19 12.48 -5.04 -0.69
CA TYR A 19 12.83 -4.41 0.58
C TYR A 19 14.02 -3.47 0.40
N ASN A 20 14.08 -2.42 1.23
CA ASN A 20 15.28 -1.57 1.33
C ASN A 20 16.36 -2.22 2.23
N SER A 21 17.50 -1.56 2.37
CA SER A 21 18.62 -2.03 3.21
C SER A 21 18.30 -2.10 4.71
N TRP A 22 17.20 -1.49 5.15
CA TRP A 22 16.69 -1.55 6.52
C TRP A 22 15.61 -2.62 6.68
N ASN A 23 15.46 -3.49 5.67
CA ASN A 23 14.47 -4.56 5.63
C ASN A 23 13.02 -4.06 5.71
N GLN A 24 12.76 -2.84 5.21
CA GLN A 24 11.41 -2.29 5.11
C GLN A 24 10.87 -2.55 3.71
N LEU A 25 9.60 -2.96 3.63
CA LEU A 25 8.92 -3.29 2.37
C LEU A 25 8.80 -2.04 1.48
N THR A 26 9.44 -2.03 0.32
CA THR A 26 9.38 -0.92 -0.64
C THR A 26 8.38 -1.15 -1.76
N SER A 27 8.09 -2.40 -2.10
CA SER A 27 7.01 -2.74 -3.02
C SER A 27 6.53 -4.16 -2.84
N PHE A 28 5.29 -4.39 -3.24
CA PHE A 28 4.82 -5.73 -3.56
C PHE A 28 3.95 -5.73 -4.80
N THR A 29 3.97 -6.87 -5.49
CA THR A 29 3.15 -7.10 -6.68
C THR A 29 2.41 -8.42 -6.51
N GLU A 30 1.09 -8.38 -6.66
CA GLU A 30 0.24 -9.56 -6.77
C GLU A 30 -0.09 -9.79 -8.25
N SER A 31 0.27 -10.97 -8.74
CA SER A 31 0.00 -11.39 -10.12
C SER A 31 -0.89 -12.63 -10.15
N GLY A 32 -1.62 -12.81 -11.26
CA GLY A 32 -2.29 -14.07 -11.52
C GLY A 32 -1.29 -15.24 -11.62
N SER A 33 -1.75 -16.46 -11.36
CA SER A 33 -0.90 -17.65 -11.52
C SER A 33 -0.43 -17.80 -12.97
N TRP A 34 0.77 -18.35 -13.18
CA TRP A 34 1.34 -18.71 -14.49
C TRP A 34 1.31 -17.60 -15.55
N GLY A 35 1.88 -16.43 -15.25
CA GLY A 35 1.96 -15.33 -16.22
C GLY A 35 0.65 -14.56 -16.41
N GLY A 36 -0.32 -14.77 -15.51
CA GLY A 36 -1.45 -13.87 -15.37
C GLY A 36 -0.96 -12.45 -15.05
N GLY A 37 -1.64 -11.44 -15.61
CA GLY A 37 -1.27 -10.04 -15.43
C GLY A 37 -1.24 -9.60 -13.96
N VAL A 38 -0.63 -8.44 -13.73
CA VAL A 38 -0.60 -7.79 -12.42
C VAL A 38 -2.02 -7.46 -11.99
N ARG A 39 -2.43 -7.99 -10.83
CA ARG A 39 -3.71 -7.72 -10.19
C ARG A 39 -3.60 -6.53 -9.25
N ARG A 40 -2.46 -6.41 -8.57
CA ARG A 40 -2.20 -5.34 -7.61
C ARG A 40 -0.72 -5.02 -7.58
N GLU A 41 -0.41 -3.73 -7.59
CA GLU A 41 0.95 -3.24 -7.40
C GLU A 41 0.92 -2.12 -6.38
N VAL A 42 1.77 -2.21 -5.36
CA VAL A 42 1.88 -1.19 -4.32
C VAL A 42 3.35 -0.89 -4.07
N SER A 43 3.68 0.39 -3.97
CA SER A 43 5.00 0.86 -3.55
C SER A 43 4.91 1.78 -2.33
N TYR A 44 6.00 1.82 -1.56
CA TYR A 44 6.13 2.59 -0.35
C TYR A 44 7.45 3.35 -0.34
N THR A 45 7.42 4.57 0.17
CA THR A 45 8.63 5.34 0.46
C THR A 45 8.71 5.64 1.94
N TYR A 46 9.95 5.83 2.41
CA TYR A 46 10.26 6.03 3.81
C TYR A 46 11.20 7.23 3.97
N ASP A 47 11.09 7.92 5.10
CA ASP A 47 12.05 8.93 5.51
C ASP A 47 13.35 8.30 6.06
N ALA A 48 14.31 9.16 6.41
CA ALA A 48 15.61 8.74 6.92
C ALA A 48 15.58 8.12 8.33
N VAL A 49 14.44 8.12 9.02
CA VAL A 49 14.27 7.45 10.33
C VAL A 49 13.36 6.22 10.23
N GLY A 50 12.88 5.90 9.03
CA GLY A 50 12.12 4.70 8.73
C GLY A 50 10.61 4.87 8.82
N ASN A 51 10.09 6.09 8.91
CA ASN A 51 8.65 6.30 8.81
C ASN A 51 8.20 6.30 7.36
N ARG A 52 7.04 5.70 7.08
CA ARG A 52 6.47 5.69 5.73
C ARG A 52 6.00 7.09 5.36
N THR A 53 6.44 7.63 4.24
CA THR A 53 6.04 8.96 3.74
C THR A 53 5.07 8.88 2.57
N GLU A 54 5.08 7.78 1.82
CA GLU A 54 4.14 7.55 0.72
C GLU A 54 3.73 6.08 0.62
N LYS A 55 2.51 5.87 0.13
CA LYS A 55 2.01 4.63 -0.46
C LYS A 55 1.44 4.97 -1.84
N LEU A 56 1.86 4.27 -2.88
CA LEU A 56 1.28 4.37 -4.21
C LEU A 56 0.72 3.01 -4.62
N GLU A 57 -0.55 2.96 -5.00
CA GLU A 57 -1.24 1.74 -5.42
C GLU A 57 -1.77 1.89 -6.85
N GLY A 58 -1.39 0.95 -7.72
CA GLY A 58 -1.76 0.93 -9.13
C GLY A 58 -1.35 2.19 -9.92
N GLY A 59 -0.38 2.95 -9.43
CA GLY A 59 0.08 4.20 -10.03
C GLY A 59 -0.88 5.40 -9.91
N LEU A 60 -2.11 5.18 -9.42
CA LEU A 60 -3.19 6.17 -9.44
C LEU A 60 -3.63 6.59 -8.04
N TYR A 61 -3.59 5.67 -7.08
CA TYR A 61 -4.00 5.93 -5.70
C TYR A 61 -2.78 6.21 -4.83
N ARG A 62 -2.55 7.48 -4.51
CA ARG A 62 -1.42 7.95 -3.69
C ARG A 62 -1.90 8.34 -2.30
N GLN A 63 -1.34 7.74 -1.26
CA GLN A 63 -1.49 8.22 0.11
C GLN A 63 -0.15 8.76 0.61
N SER A 64 -0.19 9.91 1.26
CA SER A 64 0.98 10.56 1.81
C SER A 64 0.81 10.76 3.31
N TYR A 65 1.93 10.71 4.01
CA TYR A 65 1.97 10.66 5.47
C TYR A 65 2.97 11.69 5.99
N GLU A 66 2.54 12.50 6.96
CA GLU A 66 3.44 13.39 7.72
C GLU A 66 3.57 12.88 9.15
N TRP A 67 4.79 13.02 9.69
CA TRP A 67 5.14 12.61 11.04
C TRP A 67 5.59 13.83 11.82
N ASP A 68 5.23 13.89 13.10
CA ASP A 68 5.70 14.95 13.99
C ASP A 68 7.13 14.68 14.50
N HIS A 69 7.70 15.66 15.18
CA HIS A 69 9.05 15.58 15.77
C HIS A 69 9.21 14.48 16.84
N GLN A 70 8.10 13.90 17.32
CA GLN A 70 8.07 12.79 18.28
C GLN A 70 7.85 11.45 17.58
N ASN A 71 7.98 11.42 16.24
CA ASN A 71 7.83 10.23 15.42
C ASN A 71 6.42 9.62 15.47
N ARG A 72 5.40 10.47 15.60
CA ARG A 72 3.99 10.05 15.56
C ARG A 72 3.35 10.54 14.28
N LEU A 73 2.42 9.75 13.74
CA LEU A 73 1.64 10.13 12.57
C LEU A 73 0.83 11.39 12.89
N ALA A 74 0.99 12.41 12.06
CA ALA A 74 0.41 13.75 12.23
C ALA A 74 -0.63 14.07 11.16
N ARG A 75 -0.47 13.53 9.94
CA ARG A 75 -1.40 13.75 8.84
C ARG A 75 -1.38 12.59 7.85
N VAL A 76 -2.55 12.28 7.31
CA VAL A 76 -2.69 11.45 6.11
C VAL A 76 -3.55 12.19 5.11
N TRP A 77 -3.18 12.11 3.84
CA TRP A 77 -4.05 12.54 2.75
C TRP A 77 -3.91 11.57 1.59
N THR A 78 -4.99 11.47 0.82
CA THR A 78 -5.08 10.61 -0.33
C THR A 78 -5.35 11.45 -1.55
N HIS A 79 -4.65 11.15 -2.64
CA HIS A 79 -4.92 11.63 -3.97
C HIS A 79 -5.23 10.42 -4.85
N ASP A 80 -6.46 10.36 -5.33
CA ASP A 80 -6.88 9.40 -6.34
C ASP A 80 -6.87 10.11 -7.69
N GLN A 81 -5.84 9.83 -8.49
CA GLN A 81 -5.71 10.37 -9.84
C GLN A 81 -6.76 9.81 -10.80
N ALA A 82 -7.24 8.59 -10.57
CA ALA A 82 -8.24 7.97 -11.44
C ALA A 82 -9.59 8.71 -11.31
N GLU A 83 -9.94 9.10 -10.09
CA GLU A 83 -11.19 9.81 -9.79
C GLU A 83 -11.01 11.34 -9.68
N GLY A 84 -9.77 11.84 -9.71
CA GLY A 84 -9.43 13.25 -9.51
C GLY A 84 -9.79 13.77 -8.11
N ARG A 85 -9.77 12.89 -7.10
CA ARG A 85 -10.25 13.20 -5.74
C ARG A 85 -9.09 13.37 -4.77
N TYR A 86 -9.26 14.33 -3.85
CA TYR A 86 -8.43 14.49 -2.67
C TYR A 86 -9.26 14.21 -1.43
N SER A 87 -8.77 13.36 -0.53
CA SER A 87 -9.33 13.20 0.81
C SER A 87 -8.25 13.47 1.86
N TYR A 88 -8.65 14.03 2.99
CA TYR A 88 -7.76 14.34 4.10
C TYR A 88 -8.25 13.59 5.34
N ASP A 89 -7.39 12.74 5.89
CA ASP A 89 -7.61 12.04 7.14
C ASP A 89 -6.62 12.60 8.17
N TYR A 90 -7.08 13.57 8.97
CA TYR A 90 -6.27 14.15 10.03
C TYR A 90 -6.20 13.19 11.22
N VAL A 91 -4.99 12.80 11.65
CA VAL A 91 -4.82 12.15 12.95
C VAL A 91 -3.59 12.73 13.65
N TYR A 92 -3.85 13.44 14.75
CA TYR A 92 -2.88 14.11 15.62
C TYR A 92 -3.29 13.82 17.07
N PHE A 93 -2.55 13.07 17.88
CA PHE A 93 -2.76 13.01 19.35
C PHE A 93 -1.44 12.65 20.05
N PRO A 94 -1.01 13.30 21.17
CA PRO A 94 -1.76 13.81 22.31
C PRO A 94 -1.44 15.28 22.67
N ASN A 95 -2.46 16.08 22.91
CA ASN A 95 -3.07 16.09 24.23
C ASN A 95 -4.60 15.97 24.22
N CYS A 96 -5.19 15.22 23.29
CA CYS A 96 -6.57 14.76 23.43
C CYS A 96 -6.67 13.27 23.12
N GLN A 97 -7.11 12.46 24.08
CA GLN A 97 -7.74 11.21 23.73
C GLN A 97 -9.13 11.58 23.19
N ARG A 98 -9.32 11.42 21.87
CA ARG A 98 -10.65 11.31 21.25
C ARG A 98 -11.55 12.56 21.40
N CYS A 99 -11.38 13.53 20.49
CA CYS A 99 -12.45 14.47 20.16
C CYS A 99 -12.85 14.24 18.70
N THR A 100 -13.87 13.42 18.49
CA THR A 100 -14.64 13.37 17.25
C THR A 100 -15.88 14.25 17.43
N PHE A 101 -16.22 15.04 16.40
CA PHE A 101 -17.47 15.82 16.33
C PHE A 101 -18.70 14.92 16.23
#